data_AF-A0A843HGR1-F1
#
_entry.id   AF-A0A843HGR1-F1
#
_cell.length_a   1.000
_cell.length_b   1.000
_cell.length_c   1.000
_cell.angle_alpha   90.00
_cell.angle_beta   90.00
_cell.angle_gamma   90.00
#
_symmetry.space_group_name_H-M   'P 1'
#
loop_
_entity.id
_entity.type
_entity.pdbx_description
1 polymer ?
#
loop_
_entity_poly.entity_id
_entity_poly.type
_entity_poly.pdbx_seq_one_letter_code
_entity_poly.pdbx_strand_id
1 'polypeptide(L)'
;MNVNIKKICVDYFNRMKYYCLLSLVIFTAFLLLSYFYPSFFSSIMSQALQNMRDGVTNGQILLETSSLFINNFTVAFNIYTSGIFLSIPSIYLLAYNAAMVGYTGASLPLNYFLAYTLPHGVCELTAIILSGAASFRLTHAILKFFAGINFKVPDKREYFFKNAENCVMMVVDSAALIVVIAVLLIVAAFIEANITVGIGQFVTGV
;
A
#
# COMPACT_ATOMS: atom_id res chain seq x y z
N MET A 1 -27.09 8.73 22.48
CA MET A 1 -25.81 8.04 22.78
C MET A 1 -24.69 8.92 22.24
N ASN A 2 -23.89 9.57 23.11
CA ASN A 2 -22.81 10.45 22.64
C ASN A 2 -21.63 9.58 22.16
N VAL A 3 -21.47 9.50 20.84
CA VAL A 3 -20.35 8.79 20.21
C VAL A 3 -19.09 9.60 20.45
N ASN A 4 -18.17 9.07 21.25
CA ASN A 4 -16.86 9.69 21.47
C ASN A 4 -15.90 9.29 20.33
N ILE A 5 -15.95 10.05 19.23
CA ILE A 5 -15.15 9.83 18.02
C ILE A 5 -13.66 9.72 18.35
N LYS A 6 -13.15 10.60 19.23
CA LYS A 6 -11.73 10.59 19.64
C LYS A 6 -11.32 9.23 20.21
N LYS A 7 -12.12 8.66 21.10
CA LYS A 7 -11.83 7.35 21.70
C LYS A 7 -11.80 6.26 20.63
N ILE A 8 -12.77 6.25 19.72
CA ILE A 8 -12.85 5.27 18.61
C ILE A 8 -11.59 5.32 17.74
N CYS A 9 -11.15 6.53 17.36
CA CYS A 9 -9.94 6.69 16.54
C CYS A 9 -8.68 6.22 17.27
N VAL A 10 -8.53 6.55 18.56
CA VAL A 10 -7.37 6.12 19.37
C VAL A 10 -7.34 4.60 19.54
N ASP A 11 -8.49 3.99 19.83
CA ASP A 11 -8.60 2.54 19.97
C ASP A 11 -8.29 1.83 18.66
N TYR A 12 -8.80 2.36 17.53
CA TYR A 12 -8.49 1.86 16.19
C TYR A 12 -6.99 1.93 15.89
N PHE A 13 -6.37 3.10 16.11
CA PHE A 13 -4.94 3.28 15.91
C PHE A 13 -4.13 2.28 16.75
N ASN A 14 -4.50 2.06 18.01
CA ASN A 14 -3.80 1.11 18.87
C ASN A 14 -3.88 -0.33 18.37
N ARG A 15 -4.98 -0.71 17.70
CA ARG A 15 -5.12 -2.03 17.07
C ARG A 15 -4.31 -2.16 15.78
N MET A 16 -4.09 -1.07 15.04
CA MET A 16 -3.46 -1.08 13.72
C MET A 16 -1.97 -0.73 13.71
N LYS A 17 -1.46 0.00 14.71
CA LYS A 17 -0.12 0.61 14.70
C LYS A 17 1.04 -0.35 14.38
N TYR A 18 1.00 -1.58 14.88
CA TYR A 18 2.07 -2.55 14.64
C TYR A 18 2.07 -3.10 13.21
N TYR A 19 0.90 -3.19 12.57
CA TYR A 19 0.79 -3.58 11.17
C TYR A 19 1.25 -2.45 10.25
N CYS A 20 0.91 -1.20 10.60
CA CYS A 20 1.44 -0.02 9.91
C CYS A 20 2.96 0.04 10.03
N LEU A 21 3.51 -0.18 11.24
CA LEU A 21 4.95 -0.23 11.47
C LEU A 21 5.62 -1.34 10.66
N LEU A 22 5.07 -2.56 10.67
CA LEU A 22 5.62 -3.67 9.90
C LEU A 22 5.65 -3.35 8.40
N SER A 23 4.55 -2.84 7.85
CA SER A 23 4.49 -2.45 6.44
C SER A 23 5.46 -1.32 6.10
N LEU A 24 5.57 -0.32 6.98
CA LEU A 24 6.51 0.78 6.82
C LEU A 24 7.96 0.30 6.81
N VAL A 25 8.32 -0.61 7.72
CA VAL A 25 9.67 -1.18 7.81
C VAL A 25 10.01 -1.97 6.55
N ILE A 26 9.11 -2.85 6.10
CA ILE A 26 9.32 -3.63 4.86
C ILE A 26 9.48 -2.69 3.67
N PHE A 27 8.57 -1.73 3.51
CA PHE A 27 8.61 -0.76 2.41
C PHE A 27 9.91 0.03 2.43
N THR A 28 10.28 0.60 3.58
CA THR A 28 11.51 1.40 3.72
C THR A 28 12.75 0.56 3.44
N ALA A 29 12.81 -0.69 3.92
CA ALA A 29 13.93 -1.58 3.70
C ALA A 29 14.17 -1.84 2.20
N PHE A 30 13.12 -2.18 1.45
CA PHE A 30 13.25 -2.43 0.00
C PHE A 30 13.49 -1.16 -0.81
N LEU A 31 12.95 -0.01 -0.39
CA LEU A 31 13.24 1.27 -1.00
C LEU A 31 14.72 1.61 -0.88
N LEU A 32 15.28 1.51 0.34
CA LEU A 32 16.69 1.79 0.58
C LEU A 32 17.59 0.76 -0.13
N LEU A 33 17.23 -0.52 -0.08
CA LEU A 33 17.97 -1.58 -0.77
C LEU A 33 18.05 -1.32 -2.28
N SER A 34 16.94 -0.93 -2.90
CA SER A 34 16.90 -0.62 -4.34
C SER A 34 17.64 0.68 -4.67
N TYR A 35 17.55 1.70 -3.82
CA TYR A 35 18.27 2.96 -4.01
C TYR A 35 19.80 2.80 -3.92
N PHE A 36 20.30 2.05 -2.92
CA PHE A 36 21.74 1.86 -2.72
C PHE A 36 22.34 0.75 -3.60
N TYR A 37 21.53 -0.21 -4.05
CA TYR A 37 21.98 -1.34 -4.89
C TYR A 37 21.13 -1.49 -6.17
N PRO A 38 21.00 -0.45 -7.01
CA PRO A 38 20.08 -0.44 -8.15
C PRO A 38 20.42 -1.50 -9.19
N SER A 39 21.70 -1.91 -9.31
CA SER A 39 22.13 -2.97 -10.23
C SER A 39 21.41 -4.30 -10.00
N PHE A 40 21.07 -4.64 -8.76
CA PHE A 40 20.34 -5.86 -8.41
C PHE A 40 18.90 -5.85 -8.97
N PHE A 41 18.30 -4.67 -9.05
CA PHE A 41 16.91 -4.48 -9.50
C PHE A 41 16.80 -4.10 -10.97
N SER A 42 17.92 -3.75 -11.62
CA SER A 42 17.97 -3.21 -12.98
C SER A 42 17.16 -4.00 -14.01
N SER A 43 17.31 -5.33 -14.05
CA SER A 43 16.60 -6.19 -15.02
C SER A 43 15.07 -6.06 -14.91
N ILE A 44 14.55 -6.13 -13.69
CA ILE A 44 13.10 -6.08 -13.45
C ILE A 44 12.58 -4.65 -13.55
N MET A 45 13.29 -3.67 -12.97
CA MET A 45 12.82 -2.28 -12.91
C MET A 45 12.93 -1.57 -14.26
N SER A 46 13.99 -1.80 -15.03
CA SER A 46 14.12 -1.19 -16.36
C SER A 46 13.04 -1.69 -17.31
N GLN A 47 12.75 -3.00 -17.28
CA GLN A 47 11.66 -3.58 -18.08
C GLN A 47 10.30 -3.05 -17.63
N ALA A 48 10.07 -2.92 -16.32
CA ALA A 48 8.84 -2.33 -15.80
C ALA A 48 8.65 -0.87 -16.23
N LEU A 49 9.71 -0.05 -16.17
CA LEU A 49 9.68 1.34 -16.63
C LEU A 49 9.44 1.45 -18.14
N GLN A 50 10.05 0.56 -18.94
CA GLN A 50 9.78 0.48 -20.38
C GLN A 50 8.31 0.15 -20.66
N ASN A 51 7.76 -0.87 -20.00
CA ASN A 51 6.35 -1.24 -20.15
C ASN A 51 5.41 -0.09 -19.76
N MET A 52 5.72 0.66 -18.69
CA MET A 52 4.93 1.84 -18.31
C MET A 52 5.01 2.95 -19.36
N ARG A 53 6.22 3.24 -19.87
CA ARG A 53 6.43 4.24 -20.93
C ARG A 53 5.67 3.86 -22.21
N ASP A 54 5.74 2.61 -22.62
CA ASP A 54 5.05 2.11 -23.80
C ASP A 54 3.53 2.14 -23.60
N GLY A 55 3.05 1.81 -22.40
CA GLY A 55 1.64 1.94 -22.04
C GLY A 55 1.11 3.37 -22.15
N VAL A 56 1.87 4.36 -21.69
CA VAL A 56 1.53 5.78 -21.84
C VAL A 56 1.58 6.22 -23.31
N THR A 57 2.63 5.84 -24.03
CA THR A 57 2.85 6.26 -25.43
C THR A 57 1.78 5.68 -26.37
N ASN A 58 1.37 4.43 -26.13
CA ASN A 58 0.35 3.75 -26.93
C ASN A 58 -1.09 4.08 -26.49
N GLY A 59 -1.27 4.99 -25.53
CA GLY A 59 -2.59 5.40 -25.02
C GLY A 59 -3.32 4.34 -24.18
N GLN A 60 -2.62 3.28 -23.75
CA GLN A 60 -3.17 2.27 -22.84
C GLN A 60 -3.28 2.80 -21.41
N ILE A 61 -2.34 3.67 -21.02
CA ILE A 61 -2.35 4.39 -19.74
C ILE A 61 -2.67 5.84 -20.04
N LEU A 62 -3.87 6.27 -19.67
CA LEU A 62 -4.30 7.65 -19.84
C LEU A 62 -3.79 8.46 -18.64
N LEU A 63 -3.21 9.64 -18.89
CA LEU A 63 -2.77 10.57 -17.84
C LEU A 63 -3.94 11.38 -17.25
N GLU A 64 -5.12 10.77 -17.21
CA GLU A 64 -6.33 11.34 -16.62
C GLU A 64 -6.48 10.87 -15.17
N THR A 65 -7.02 11.73 -14.32
CA THR A 65 -7.21 11.44 -12.88
C THR A 65 -7.92 10.11 -12.62
N SER A 66 -8.92 9.76 -13.42
CA SER A 66 -9.68 8.51 -13.28
C SER A 66 -8.82 7.27 -13.55
N SER A 67 -8.04 7.29 -14.63
CA SER A 67 -7.18 6.17 -15.04
C SER A 67 -6.05 5.95 -14.03
N LEU A 68 -5.39 7.03 -13.60
CA LEU A 68 -4.35 7.00 -12.58
C LEU A 68 -4.87 6.49 -11.23
N PHE A 69 -6.06 6.96 -10.81
CA PHE A 69 -6.72 6.46 -9.61
C PHE A 69 -7.00 4.95 -9.72
N ILE A 70 -7.61 4.49 -10.81
CA ILE A 70 -7.97 3.07 -10.98
C ILE A 70 -6.71 2.20 -10.95
N ASN A 71 -5.63 2.62 -11.61
CA ASN A 71 -4.36 1.91 -11.61
C ASN A 71 -3.80 1.74 -10.18
N ASN A 72 -3.64 2.85 -9.46
CA ASN A 72 -3.10 2.82 -8.11
C ASN A 72 -4.03 2.13 -7.10
N PHE A 73 -5.34 2.31 -7.25
CA PHE A 73 -6.33 1.61 -6.43
C PHE A 73 -6.29 0.11 -6.66
N THR A 74 -6.08 -0.34 -7.90
CA THR A 74 -5.94 -1.76 -8.24
C THR A 74 -4.72 -2.36 -7.56
N VAL A 75 -3.56 -1.68 -7.61
CA VAL A 75 -2.35 -2.11 -6.90
C VAL A 75 -2.59 -2.17 -5.39
N ALA A 76 -3.14 -1.11 -4.81
CA ALA A 76 -3.44 -1.02 -3.39
C ALA A 76 -4.43 -2.10 -2.92
N PHE A 77 -5.46 -2.40 -3.74
CA PHE A 77 -6.46 -3.41 -3.47
C PHE A 77 -5.90 -4.83 -3.61
N ASN A 78 -5.03 -5.08 -4.59
CA ASN A 78 -4.32 -6.35 -4.75
C ASN A 78 -3.39 -6.62 -3.56
N ILE A 79 -2.68 -5.61 -3.06
CA ILE A 79 -1.89 -5.71 -1.84
C ILE A 79 -2.78 -6.11 -0.67
N TYR A 80 -3.91 -5.42 -0.47
CA TYR A 80 -4.84 -5.70 0.61
C TYR A 80 -5.42 -7.13 0.55
N THR A 81 -6.03 -7.50 -0.57
CA THR A 81 -6.73 -8.79 -0.75
C THR A 81 -5.77 -9.97 -0.70
N SER A 82 -4.50 -9.77 -1.05
CA SER A 82 -3.45 -10.78 -0.89
C SER A 82 -3.19 -11.19 0.57
N GLY A 83 -3.76 -10.48 1.55
CA GLY A 83 -3.81 -10.90 2.95
C GLY A 83 -4.57 -12.22 3.19
N ILE A 84 -5.45 -12.62 2.26
CA ILE A 84 -6.09 -13.94 2.26
C ILE A 84 -5.05 -15.06 2.11
N PHE A 85 -3.99 -14.80 1.35
CA PHE A 85 -2.87 -15.72 1.10
C PHE A 85 -1.72 -15.50 2.09
N LEU A 86 -2.06 -15.23 3.35
CA LEU A 86 -1.10 -14.97 4.44
C LEU A 86 -0.14 -13.81 4.16
N SER A 87 -0.59 -12.82 3.36
CA SER A 87 0.19 -11.64 2.95
C SER A 87 1.49 -11.94 2.21
N ILE A 88 1.73 -13.19 1.78
CA ILE A 88 2.95 -13.52 1.00
C ILE A 88 3.01 -12.71 -0.29
N PRO A 89 1.95 -12.64 -1.11
CA PRO A 89 1.97 -11.78 -2.30
C PRO A 89 1.98 -10.28 -1.94
N SER A 90 1.38 -9.89 -0.81
CA SER A 90 1.41 -8.49 -0.34
C SER A 90 2.83 -8.02 -0.05
N ILE A 91 3.66 -8.86 0.57
CA ILE A 91 5.07 -8.54 0.85
C ILE A 91 5.82 -8.31 -0.48
N TYR A 92 5.61 -9.19 -1.46
CA TYR A 92 6.20 -9.03 -2.79
C TYR A 92 5.76 -7.72 -3.46
N LEU A 93 4.45 -7.42 -3.48
CA LEU A 93 3.92 -6.21 -4.08
C LEU A 93 4.40 -4.94 -3.36
N LEU A 94 4.49 -4.95 -2.03
CA LEU A 94 5.10 -3.86 -1.24
C LEU A 94 6.56 -3.65 -1.63
N ALA A 95 7.33 -4.74 -1.66
CA ALA A 95 8.75 -4.72 -2.02
C ALA A 95 8.95 -4.21 -3.45
N TYR A 96 8.10 -4.63 -4.39
CA TYR A 96 8.15 -4.21 -5.78
C TYR A 96 7.90 -2.70 -5.93
N ASN A 97 6.85 -2.17 -5.30
CA ASN A 97 6.56 -0.73 -5.34
C ASN A 97 7.66 0.09 -4.63
N ALA A 98 8.16 -0.38 -3.50
CA ALA A 98 9.29 0.24 -2.81
C ALA A 98 10.56 0.25 -3.67
N ALA A 99 10.86 -0.87 -4.33
CA ALA A 99 12.01 -1.01 -5.20
C ALA A 99 11.91 -0.11 -6.43
N MET A 100 10.73 0.07 -7.00
CA MET A 100 10.50 0.99 -8.13
C MET A 100 10.86 2.43 -7.75
N VAL A 101 10.39 2.91 -6.61
CA VAL A 101 10.72 4.26 -6.12
C VAL A 101 12.21 4.40 -5.78
N GLY A 102 12.80 3.40 -5.12
CA GLY A 102 14.24 3.41 -4.85
C GLY A 102 15.09 3.43 -6.12
N TYR A 103 14.74 2.60 -7.11
CA TYR A 103 15.47 2.46 -8.36
C TYR A 103 15.38 3.74 -9.21
N THR A 104 14.18 4.31 -9.34
CA THR A 104 13.97 5.58 -10.07
C THR A 104 14.69 6.73 -9.40
N GLY A 105 14.66 6.80 -8.06
CA GLY A 105 15.41 7.80 -7.29
C GLY A 105 16.93 7.69 -7.45
N ALA A 106 17.47 6.49 -7.67
CA ALA A 106 18.89 6.28 -7.93
C ALA A 106 19.29 6.47 -9.40
N SER A 107 18.37 6.25 -10.33
CA SER A 107 18.65 6.20 -11.77
C SER A 107 18.36 7.52 -12.50
N LEU A 108 17.51 8.38 -11.94
CA LEU A 108 17.11 9.65 -12.55
C LEU A 108 17.83 10.84 -11.90
N PRO A 109 18.03 11.95 -12.64
CA PRO A 109 18.46 13.21 -12.05
C PRO A 109 17.54 13.61 -10.90
N LEU A 110 18.12 14.04 -9.78
CA LEU A 110 17.37 14.31 -8.55
C LEU A 110 16.24 15.34 -8.74
N ASN A 111 16.51 16.40 -9.52
CA ASN A 111 15.51 17.42 -9.85
C ASN A 111 14.32 16.83 -10.63
N TYR A 112 14.60 15.94 -11.59
CA TYR A 112 13.57 15.26 -12.36
C TYR A 112 12.73 14.35 -11.47
N PHE A 113 13.39 13.48 -10.69
CA PHE A 113 12.71 12.56 -9.78
C PHE A 113 11.82 13.30 -8.77
N LEU A 114 12.35 14.32 -8.10
CA LEU A 114 11.58 15.07 -7.11
C LEU A 114 10.40 15.81 -7.74
N ALA A 115 10.57 16.44 -8.91
CA ALA A 115 9.50 17.19 -9.56
C ALA A 115 8.35 16.28 -10.04
N TYR A 116 8.69 15.11 -10.59
CA TYR A 116 7.70 14.17 -11.13
C TYR A 116 7.18 13.14 -10.14
N THR A 117 7.80 12.93 -8.97
CA THR A 117 7.37 11.89 -8.02
C THR A 117 6.87 12.45 -6.70
N LEU A 118 7.49 13.51 -6.17
CA LEU A 118 7.17 14.00 -4.82
C LEU A 118 5.71 14.50 -4.66
N PRO A 119 5.12 15.27 -5.61
CA PRO A 119 3.82 15.89 -5.37
C PRO A 119 2.69 14.90 -5.09
N HIS A 120 2.57 13.84 -5.91
CA HIS A 120 1.55 12.80 -5.71
C HIS A 120 2.06 11.62 -4.87
N GLY A 121 3.37 11.32 -4.96
CA GLY A 121 3.98 10.14 -4.35
C GLY A 121 3.84 10.09 -2.84
N VAL A 122 3.79 11.22 -2.13
CA VAL A 122 3.57 11.21 -0.67
C VAL A 122 2.23 10.56 -0.31
N CYS A 123 1.17 10.87 -1.05
CA CYS A 123 -0.16 10.30 -0.82
C CYS A 123 -0.22 8.84 -1.29
N GLU A 124 0.33 8.54 -2.47
CA GLU A 124 0.34 7.20 -3.03
C GLU A 124 1.14 6.21 -2.18
N LEU A 125 2.38 6.57 -1.80
CA LEU A 125 3.23 5.70 -0.99
C LEU A 125 2.62 5.45 0.40
N THR A 126 1.98 6.47 0.99
CA THR A 126 1.24 6.29 2.23
C THR A 126 0.08 5.30 2.05
N ALA A 127 -0.68 5.40 0.96
CA ALA A 127 -1.76 4.48 0.66
C ALA A 127 -1.26 3.04 0.47
N ILE A 128 -0.15 2.84 -0.24
CA ILE A 128 0.47 1.52 -0.44
C ILE A 128 0.92 0.90 0.89
N ILE A 129 1.56 1.69 1.77
CA ILE A 129 1.97 1.22 3.11
C ILE A 129 0.74 0.84 3.95
N LEU A 130 -0.34 1.63 3.90
CA LEU A 130 -1.58 1.30 4.60
C LEU A 130 -2.27 0.06 4.03
N SER A 131 -2.23 -0.17 2.72
CA SER A 131 -2.70 -1.41 2.11
C SER A 131 -1.96 -2.64 2.62
N GLY A 132 -0.64 -2.52 2.80
CA GLY A 132 0.16 -3.55 3.43
C GLY A 132 -0.26 -3.83 4.88
N ALA A 133 -0.47 -2.79 5.67
CA ALA A 133 -0.97 -2.91 7.04
C ALA A 133 -2.36 -3.59 7.11
N ALA A 134 -3.27 -3.21 6.22
CA ALA A 134 -4.59 -3.84 6.09
C ALA A 134 -4.44 -5.33 5.76
N SER A 135 -3.59 -5.68 4.79
CA SER A 135 -3.29 -7.07 4.44
C SER A 135 -2.79 -7.89 5.64
N PHE A 136 -1.80 -7.38 6.38
CA PHE A 136 -1.26 -8.10 7.54
C PHE A 136 -2.30 -8.27 8.65
N ARG A 137 -3.19 -7.28 8.84
CA ARG A 137 -4.32 -7.40 9.76
C ARG A 137 -5.29 -8.48 9.31
N LEU A 138 -5.57 -8.59 8.01
CA LEU A 138 -6.42 -9.61 7.43
C LEU A 138 -5.81 -11.01 7.61
N THR A 139 -4.51 -11.17 7.39
CA THR A 139 -3.80 -12.42 7.71
C THR A 139 -3.91 -12.79 9.19
N HIS A 140 -3.73 -11.85 10.12
CA HIS A 140 -3.89 -12.15 11.54
C HIS A 140 -5.33 -12.58 11.87
N ALA A 141 -6.35 -11.99 11.22
CA ALA A 141 -7.74 -12.43 11.38
C ALA A 141 -7.91 -13.91 11.02
N ILE A 142 -7.37 -14.32 9.87
CA ILE A 142 -7.40 -15.71 9.38
C ILE A 142 -6.67 -16.65 10.35
N LEU A 143 -5.49 -16.27 10.81
CA LEU A 143 -4.73 -17.06 11.79
C LEU A 143 -5.49 -17.21 13.11
N LYS A 144 -6.19 -16.16 13.57
CA LYS A 144 -7.04 -16.23 14.78
C LYS A 144 -8.23 -17.16 14.59
N PHE A 145 -8.86 -17.14 13.43
CA PHE A 145 -9.95 -18.06 13.12
C PHE A 145 -9.50 -19.53 13.21
N PHE A 146 -8.39 -19.88 12.57
CA PHE A 146 -7.83 -21.24 12.64
C PHE A 146 -7.36 -21.62 14.05
N ALA A 147 -6.77 -20.67 14.79
CA ALA A 147 -6.38 -20.89 16.19
C ALA A 147 -7.57 -21.17 17.11
N GLY A 148 -8.79 -20.78 16.72
CA GLY A 148 -10.04 -21.10 17.41
C GLY A 148 -10.45 -22.58 17.32
N ILE A 149 -9.93 -23.32 16.35
CA ILE A 149 -10.19 -24.75 16.16
C ILE A 149 -9.21 -25.56 17.03
N ASN A 150 -9.35 -25.45 18.35
CA ASN A 150 -8.50 -26.14 19.31
C ASN A 150 -9.27 -27.23 20.05
N PHE A 151 -8.86 -28.49 19.89
CA PHE A 151 -9.54 -29.64 20.50
C PHE A 151 -9.10 -29.92 21.94
N LYS A 152 -8.04 -29.24 22.42
CA LYS A 152 -7.45 -29.45 23.75
C LYS A 152 -8.05 -28.57 24.85
N VAL A 153 -8.91 -27.59 24.50
CA VAL A 153 -9.54 -26.69 25.48
C VAL A 153 -10.81 -27.31 26.09
N PRO A 154 -11.11 -27.02 27.38
CA PRO A 154 -12.27 -27.58 28.07
C PRO A 154 -13.60 -27.18 27.43
N ASP A 155 -13.77 -25.89 27.14
CA ASP A 155 -14.94 -25.35 26.43
C ASP A 155 -14.58 -24.98 24.99
N LYS A 156 -14.75 -25.94 24.09
CA LYS A 156 -14.44 -25.78 22.66
C LYS A 156 -15.35 -24.74 21.98
N ARG A 157 -16.62 -24.68 22.40
CA ARG A 157 -17.63 -23.84 21.77
C ARG A 157 -17.32 -22.38 22.09
N GLU A 158 -17.18 -22.05 23.37
CA GLU A 158 -16.88 -20.69 23.82
C GLU A 158 -15.55 -20.21 23.20
N TYR A 159 -14.53 -21.06 23.23
CA TYR A 159 -13.22 -20.73 22.68
C TYR A 159 -13.25 -20.44 21.17
N PHE A 160 -14.01 -21.23 20.39
CA PHE A 160 -14.20 -20.98 18.97
C PHE A 160 -14.92 -19.66 18.71
N PHE A 161 -16.06 -19.41 19.38
CA PHE A 161 -16.84 -18.18 19.17
C PHE A 161 -16.06 -16.92 19.53
N LYS A 162 -15.29 -16.95 20.62
CA LYS A 162 -14.42 -15.84 21.01
C LYS A 162 -13.36 -15.53 19.95
N ASN A 163 -12.76 -16.55 19.34
CA ASN A 163 -11.79 -16.35 18.26
C ASN A 163 -12.45 -15.89 16.95
N ALA A 164 -13.67 -16.37 16.65
CA ALA A 164 -14.45 -15.92 15.50
C ALA A 164 -14.87 -14.45 15.63
N GLU A 165 -15.33 -14.00 16.81
CA GLU A 165 -15.64 -12.60 17.09
C GLU A 165 -14.40 -11.72 16.90
N ASN A 166 -13.27 -12.12 17.48
CA ASN A 166 -12.00 -11.41 17.28
C ASN A 166 -11.62 -11.35 15.79
N CYS A 167 -11.76 -12.46 15.05
CA CYS A 167 -11.51 -12.49 13.62
C CYS A 167 -12.36 -11.45 12.87
N VAL A 168 -13.68 -11.43 13.11
CA VAL A 168 -14.58 -10.45 12.48
C VAL A 168 -14.16 -9.02 12.79
N MET A 169 -13.82 -8.72 14.04
CA MET A 169 -13.32 -7.39 14.44
C MET A 169 -12.02 -7.02 13.71
N MET A 170 -11.10 -7.97 13.52
CA MET A 170 -9.87 -7.75 12.76
C MET A 170 -10.13 -7.50 11.27
N VAL A 171 -11.10 -8.21 10.65
CA VAL A 171 -11.52 -7.99 9.26
C VAL A 171 -12.13 -6.60 9.11
N VAL A 172 -12.99 -6.19 10.03
CA VAL A 172 -13.58 -4.83 10.03
C VAL A 172 -12.49 -3.77 10.18
N ASP A 173 -11.53 -3.97 11.10
CA ASP A 173 -10.42 -3.03 11.27
C ASP A 173 -9.61 -2.87 9.98
N SER A 174 -9.35 -3.99 9.30
CA SER A 174 -8.61 -4.03 8.04
C SER A 174 -9.39 -3.34 6.90
N ALA A 175 -10.68 -3.66 6.74
CA ALA A 175 -11.53 -3.07 5.73
C ALA A 175 -11.72 -1.56 5.92
N ALA A 176 -11.74 -1.06 7.16
CA ALA A 176 -11.83 0.35 7.45
C ALA A 176 -10.64 1.17 6.89
N LEU A 177 -9.44 0.59 6.78
CA LEU A 177 -8.29 1.28 6.16
C LEU A 177 -8.52 1.56 4.67
N ILE A 178 -9.32 0.74 3.96
CA ILE A 178 -9.58 0.91 2.53
C ILE A 178 -10.20 2.28 2.23
N VAL A 179 -11.03 2.79 3.15
CA VAL A 179 -11.63 4.13 3.01
C VAL A 179 -10.54 5.20 3.03
N VAL A 180 -9.60 5.12 3.97
CA VAL A 180 -8.46 6.05 4.07
C VAL A 180 -7.56 5.94 2.83
N ILE A 181 -7.27 4.72 2.40
CA ILE A 181 -6.47 4.42 1.21
C ILE A 181 -7.12 5.03 -0.04
N ALA A 182 -8.43 4.83 -0.24
CA ALA A 182 -9.15 5.39 -1.38
C ALA A 182 -9.10 6.91 -1.41
N VAL A 183 -9.29 7.57 -0.26
CA VAL A 183 -9.19 9.03 -0.15
C VAL A 183 -7.78 9.52 -0.51
N LEU A 184 -6.74 8.88 0.02
CA LEU A 184 -5.35 9.22 -0.31
C LEU A 184 -5.06 9.06 -1.81
N LEU A 185 -5.56 8.01 -2.43
CA LEU A 185 -5.34 7.75 -3.86
C LEU A 185 -6.12 8.71 -4.77
N ILE A 186 -7.32 9.14 -4.37
CA ILE A 186 -8.06 10.19 -5.09
C ILE A 186 -7.24 11.49 -5.08
N VAL A 187 -6.70 11.86 -3.92
CA VAL A 187 -5.84 13.05 -3.78
C VAL A 187 -4.56 12.88 -4.61
N ALA A 188 -3.91 11.73 -4.55
CA ALA A 188 -2.71 11.44 -5.33
C ALA A 188 -2.97 11.58 -6.84
N ALA A 189 -4.01 10.94 -7.37
CA ALA A 189 -4.35 10.98 -8.78
C ALA A 189 -4.74 12.38 -9.27
N PHE A 190 -5.40 13.18 -8.41
CA PHE A 190 -5.69 14.57 -8.74
C PHE A 190 -4.41 15.39 -8.83
N ILE A 191 -3.49 15.25 -7.87
CA ILE A 191 -2.19 15.93 -7.88
C ILE A 191 -1.34 15.48 -9.06
N GLU A 192 -1.35 14.20 -9.40
CA GLU A 192 -0.58 13.65 -10.53
C GLU A 192 -1.03 14.26 -11.85
N ALA A 193 -2.33 14.17 -12.15
CA ALA A 193 -2.88 14.62 -13.42
C ALA A 193 -2.86 16.15 -13.60
N ASN A 194 -3.07 16.93 -12.53
CA ASN A 194 -3.30 18.37 -12.65
C ASN A 194 -2.11 19.24 -12.22
N ILE A 195 -1.21 18.71 -11.37
CA ILE A 195 -0.16 19.51 -10.73
C ILE A 195 1.23 18.98 -11.10
N THR A 196 1.43 17.67 -10.97
CA THR A 196 2.76 17.05 -11.11
C THR A 196 3.35 17.29 -12.49
N VAL A 197 2.56 17.12 -13.56
CA VAL A 197 3.03 17.33 -14.94
C VAL A 197 3.52 18.77 -15.14
N GLY A 198 2.76 19.76 -14.66
CA GLY A 198 3.12 21.17 -14.79
C GLY A 198 4.37 21.55 -13.98
N ILE A 199 4.48 21.05 -12.74
CA ILE A 199 5.70 21.24 -11.93
C ILE A 199 6.91 20.60 -12.60
N GLY A 200 6.75 19.37 -13.10
CA GLY A 200 7.79 18.63 -13.80
C GLY A 200 8.33 19.39 -14.99
N GLN A 201 7.46 19.89 -15.86
CA GLN A 201 7.82 20.68 -17.03
C GLN A 201 8.56 21.97 -16.65
N PHE A 202 8.03 22.70 -15.66
CA PHE A 202 8.65 23.94 -15.17
C PHE A 202 10.05 23.72 -14.59
N VAL A 203 10.24 22.68 -13.77
CA VAL A 203 11.52 22.41 -13.09
C VAL A 203 12.58 21.83 -14.03
N THR A 204 12.15 21.05 -15.02
CA THR A 204 13.06 20.35 -15.93
C THR A 204 13.30 21.10 -17.24
N GLY A 205 12.50 22.12 -17.53
CA GLY A 205 12.62 22.96 -18.73
C GLY A 205 12.18 22.24 -20.02
N VAL A 206 11.31 21.22 -19.88
CA VAL A 206 10.76 20.39 -20.96
C VAL A 206 9.28 20.67 -21.13
#